data_AF-A0A5S5BK20-F1
#
_entry.id   AF-A0A5S5BK20-F1
#
_cell.length_a   1.000
_cell.length_b   1.000
_cell.length_c   1.000
_cell.angle_alpha   90.00
_cell.angle_beta   90.00
_cell.angle_gamma   90.00
#
_symmetry.space_group_name_H-M   'P 1'
#
loop_
_entity.id
_entity.type
_entity.pdbx_description
1 polymer ?
#
loop_
_entity_poly.entity_id
_entity_poly.type
_entity_poly.pdbx_seq_one_letter_code
_entity_poly.pdbx_strand_id
1 'polypeptide(L)'
;MGRDFTSYLGHSLQENEIFEFMNVLNTGELKATNEFIQQFLPYNPEDKDLTWKVDTFRLGGTISLDGPCGLGFTFSEHVCMVRHYTRWLTFLLNDLEFDIRTPLRNMIRELAWCLGSRFAIYAPDSGARESGIMDFMWEDENEDIECMRNWLLQNCGPPAGSIQAIYKEFEDHIQTDGYYIDVFDDDIHSAIGEL
;
A
#
# COMPACT_ATOMS: atom_id res chain seq x y z
N MET A 1 13.73 -15.54 -4.17
CA MET A 1 13.57 -14.08 -3.96
C MET A 1 12.42 -13.89 -2.98
N GLY A 2 12.55 -12.98 -2.02
CA GLY A 2 11.45 -12.65 -1.11
C GLY A 2 10.40 -11.82 -1.85
N ARG A 3 9.14 -11.94 -1.43
CA ARG A 3 8.03 -11.10 -1.88
C ARG A 3 7.85 -9.96 -0.89
N ASP A 4 7.59 -8.76 -1.38
CA ASP A 4 7.39 -7.57 -0.56
C ASP A 4 5.92 -7.20 -0.47
N PHE A 5 5.58 -6.46 0.60
CA PHE A 5 4.25 -5.91 0.80
C PHE A 5 3.98 -4.84 -0.27
N THR A 6 2.81 -4.96 -0.91
CA THR A 6 2.26 -3.93 -1.77
C THR A 6 0.79 -3.72 -1.45
N SER A 7 0.36 -2.47 -1.56
CA SER A 7 -1.07 -2.14 -1.49
C SER A 7 -1.49 -1.20 -2.62
N TYR A 8 -2.76 -1.28 -2.99
CA TYR A 8 -3.35 -0.51 -4.09
C TYR A 8 -4.57 0.27 -3.59
N LEU A 9 -4.64 1.54 -3.95
CA LEU A 9 -5.69 2.49 -3.57
C LEU A 9 -6.21 3.18 -4.83
N GLY A 10 -7.52 3.34 -4.97
CA GLY A 10 -8.07 4.18 -6.03
C GLY A 10 -7.82 5.67 -5.75
N HIS A 11 -7.67 6.48 -6.79
CA HIS A 11 -7.68 7.94 -6.67
C HIS A 11 -8.22 8.61 -7.92
N SER A 12 -8.45 9.92 -7.82
CA SER A 12 -8.80 10.80 -8.95
C SER A 12 -7.87 12.00 -9.11
N LEU A 13 -6.74 12.00 -8.39
CA LEU A 13 -5.76 13.09 -8.44
C LEU A 13 -5.19 13.28 -9.85
N GLN A 14 -5.09 14.54 -10.26
CA GLN A 14 -4.32 14.99 -11.41
C GLN A 14 -2.83 15.11 -11.07
N GLU A 15 -1.97 15.19 -12.10
CA GLU A 15 -0.51 15.29 -11.92
C GLU A 15 -0.09 16.43 -10.97
N ASN A 16 -0.69 17.62 -11.07
CA ASN A 16 -0.39 18.73 -10.16
C ASN A 16 -0.83 18.45 -8.73
N GLU A 17 -1.95 17.74 -8.54
CA GLU A 17 -2.47 17.37 -7.23
C GLU A 17 -1.59 16.28 -6.58
N ILE A 18 -0.95 15.41 -7.37
CA ILE A 18 0.06 14.46 -6.87
C ILE A 18 1.29 15.22 -6.32
N PHE A 19 1.73 16.30 -6.97
CA PHE A 19 2.81 17.14 -6.45
C PHE A 19 2.40 17.92 -5.19
N GLU A 20 1.16 18.37 -5.11
CA GLU A 20 0.60 18.97 -3.90
C GLU A 20 0.54 17.95 -2.76
N PHE A 21 0.11 16.72 -3.06
CA PHE A 21 0.08 15.61 -2.10
C PHE A 21 1.48 15.27 -1.57
N MET A 22 2.50 15.29 -2.42
CA MET A 22 3.90 15.16 -2.00
C MET A 22 4.31 16.26 -0.99
N ASN A 23 3.84 17.49 -1.20
CA ASN A 23 4.12 18.56 -0.24
C ASN A 23 3.42 18.30 1.11
N VAL A 24 2.19 17.78 1.11
CA VAL A 24 1.47 17.36 2.34
C VAL A 24 2.21 16.23 3.05
N LEU A 25 2.75 15.25 2.32
CA LEU A 25 3.59 14.21 2.91
C LEU A 25 4.82 14.81 3.61
N ASN A 26 5.38 15.89 3.08
CA ASN A 26 6.52 16.60 3.66
C ASN A 26 6.18 17.58 4.80
N THR A 27 4.92 18.00 4.96
CA THR A 27 4.52 18.83 6.12
C THR A 27 4.42 18.01 7.41
N GLY A 28 4.20 16.71 7.25
CA GLY A 28 3.97 15.80 8.36
C GLY A 28 2.56 15.87 8.96
N GLU A 29 1.60 16.41 8.21
CA GLU A 29 0.19 16.46 8.62
C GLU A 29 -0.47 15.07 8.63
N LEU A 30 0.05 14.13 7.84
CA LEU A 30 -0.38 12.73 7.82
C LEU A 30 0.24 11.99 9.03
N LYS A 31 -0.51 11.95 10.13
CA LYS A 31 -0.07 11.44 11.43
C LYS A 31 0.28 9.95 11.36
N ALA A 32 -0.59 9.12 10.78
CA ALA A 32 -0.34 7.67 10.73
C ALA A 32 0.86 7.33 9.83
N THR A 33 1.01 8.05 8.73
CA THR A 33 2.16 7.96 7.83
C THR A 33 3.45 8.33 8.55
N ASN A 34 3.44 9.44 9.29
CA ASN A 34 4.59 9.85 10.09
C ASN A 34 4.92 8.89 11.23
N GLU A 35 3.91 8.40 11.96
CA GLU A 35 4.09 7.41 13.02
C GLU A 35 4.76 6.15 12.47
N PHE A 36 4.33 5.69 11.28
CA PHE A 36 4.95 4.57 10.60
C PHE A 36 6.43 4.84 10.27
N ILE A 37 6.75 6.02 9.71
CA ILE A 37 8.14 6.42 9.42
C ILE A 37 8.98 6.46 10.71
N GLN A 38 8.47 7.07 11.77
CA GLN A 38 9.17 7.18 13.05
C GLN A 38 9.45 5.82 13.70
N GLN A 39 8.58 4.83 13.47
CA GLN A 39 8.79 3.45 13.94
C GLN A 39 9.98 2.77 13.24
N PHE A 40 10.25 3.11 11.98
CA PHE A 40 11.34 2.53 11.19
C PHE A 40 12.65 3.32 11.22
N LEU A 41 12.63 4.61 11.58
CA LEU A 41 13.85 5.43 11.68
C LEU A 41 14.97 4.84 12.56
N PRO A 42 14.71 4.14 13.68
CA PRO A 42 15.77 3.47 14.43
C PRO A 42 16.53 2.40 13.63
N TYR A 43 15.89 1.82 12.61
CA TYR A 43 16.46 0.82 11.72
C TYR A 43 17.02 1.42 10.41
N ASN A 44 16.58 2.63 10.05
CA ASN A 44 17.07 3.43 8.91
C ASN A 44 17.48 4.85 9.34
N PRO A 45 18.52 5.00 10.17
CA PRO A 45 18.92 6.30 10.71
C PRO A 45 19.36 7.30 9.63
N GLU A 46 19.80 6.82 8.48
CA GLU A 46 20.14 7.61 7.30
C GLU A 46 18.95 8.35 6.69
N ASP A 47 17.73 7.90 6.96
CA ASP A 47 16.50 8.46 6.39
C ASP A 47 15.94 9.64 7.19
N LYS A 48 16.58 10.00 8.32
CA LYS A 48 16.08 11.00 9.27
C LYS A 48 15.78 12.37 8.63
N ASP A 49 16.59 12.78 7.67
CA ASP A 49 16.47 14.07 6.98
C ASP A 49 15.94 13.91 5.55
N LEU A 50 15.52 12.70 5.15
CA LEU A 50 14.91 12.45 3.85
C LEU A 50 13.50 13.01 3.80
N THR A 51 13.18 13.58 2.64
CA THR A 51 11.87 14.12 2.31
C THR A 51 11.33 13.36 1.10
N TRP A 52 10.01 13.33 0.99
CA TRP A 52 9.32 12.82 -0.18
C TRP A 52 9.72 13.62 -1.41
N LYS A 53 10.10 12.90 -2.46
CA LYS A 53 10.54 13.47 -3.73
C LYS A 53 9.92 12.73 -4.90
N VAL A 54 9.72 13.44 -6.00
CA VAL A 54 9.33 12.81 -7.27
C VAL A 54 10.53 12.07 -7.85
N ASP A 55 10.35 10.81 -8.20
CA ASP A 55 11.28 10.13 -9.10
C ASP A 55 11.09 10.69 -10.51
N THR A 56 12.15 11.29 -11.05
CA THR A 56 12.16 11.86 -12.40
C THR A 56 12.05 10.81 -13.49
N PHE A 57 12.23 9.53 -13.17
CA PHE A 57 12.09 8.44 -14.10
C PHE A 57 10.62 8.03 -14.26
N ARG A 58 9.99 8.47 -15.36
CA ARG A 58 8.63 8.03 -15.73
C ARG A 58 8.70 6.69 -16.47
N LEU A 59 8.24 5.64 -15.80
CA LEU A 59 7.96 4.34 -16.43
C LEU A 59 6.47 4.24 -16.73
N GLY A 60 6.12 3.99 -18.01
CA GLY A 60 4.75 3.72 -18.43
C GLY A 60 3.72 4.75 -17.96
N GLY A 61 4.04 6.04 -18.07
CA GLY A 61 3.14 7.16 -17.73
C GLY A 61 2.96 7.45 -16.24
N THR A 62 3.50 6.61 -15.37
CA THR A 62 3.32 6.74 -13.92
C THR A 62 4.16 7.86 -13.31
N ILE A 63 3.70 8.38 -12.17
CA ILE A 63 4.46 9.29 -11.30
C ILE A 63 4.83 8.54 -10.03
N SER A 64 6.12 8.42 -9.75
CA SER A 64 6.60 7.79 -8.51
C SER A 64 7.06 8.85 -7.51
N LEU A 65 6.69 8.66 -6.25
CA LEU A 65 7.17 9.42 -5.09
C LEU A 65 7.99 8.48 -4.20
N ASP A 66 9.25 8.84 -3.96
CA ASP A 66 10.13 8.12 -3.04
C ASP A 66 10.11 8.80 -1.67
N GLY A 67 9.80 8.03 -0.64
CA GLY A 67 9.75 8.47 0.75
C GLY A 67 10.87 7.86 1.61
N PRO A 68 10.95 8.29 2.88
CA PRO A 68 11.85 7.70 3.86
C PRO A 68 11.42 6.28 4.26
N CYS A 69 12.34 5.55 4.88
CA CYS A 69 12.14 4.22 5.44
C CYS A 69 11.59 3.21 4.43
N GLY A 70 12.06 3.29 3.18
CA GLY A 70 11.69 2.35 2.12
C GLY A 70 10.24 2.43 1.65
N LEU A 71 9.52 3.50 2.00
CA LEU A 71 8.20 3.79 1.43
C LEU A 71 8.35 4.37 0.02
N GLY A 72 7.51 3.89 -0.90
CA GLY A 72 7.39 4.46 -2.23
C GLY A 72 5.96 4.38 -2.75
N PHE A 73 5.48 5.45 -3.36
CA PHE A 73 4.15 5.52 -3.95
C PHE A 73 4.28 5.65 -5.47
N THR A 74 3.53 4.88 -6.24
CA THR A 74 3.49 4.98 -7.70
C THR A 74 2.06 5.21 -8.13
N PHE A 75 1.82 6.31 -8.84
CA PHE A 75 0.51 6.73 -9.30
C PHE A 75 0.38 6.44 -10.80
N SER A 76 -0.63 5.66 -11.17
CA SER A 76 -1.19 5.65 -12.52
C SER A 76 -2.26 6.74 -12.63
N GLU A 77 -3.12 6.71 -13.66
CA GLU A 77 -4.24 7.67 -13.75
C GLU A 77 -5.31 7.43 -12.67
N HIS A 78 -5.45 6.18 -12.21
CA HIS A 78 -6.58 5.75 -11.40
C HIS A 78 -6.18 5.06 -10.09
N VAL A 79 -4.93 4.59 -9.97
CA VAL A 79 -4.47 3.79 -8.84
C VAL A 79 -3.15 4.29 -8.29
N CYS A 80 -3.07 4.37 -6.97
CA CYS A 80 -1.86 4.58 -6.21
C CYS A 80 -1.42 3.24 -5.64
N MET A 81 -0.27 2.77 -6.09
CA MET A 81 0.44 1.62 -5.55
C MET A 81 1.39 2.10 -4.45
N VAL A 82 1.18 1.61 -3.23
CA VAL A 82 2.05 1.85 -2.09
C VAL A 82 2.94 0.63 -1.84
N ARG A 83 4.24 0.83 -1.86
CA ARG A 83 5.28 -0.19 -1.67
C ARG A 83 6.07 0.08 -0.39
N HIS A 84 6.48 -1.00 0.25
CA HIS A 84 7.40 -0.96 1.39
C HIS A 84 8.27 -2.22 1.38
N TYR A 85 9.51 -2.15 1.86
CA TYR A 85 10.43 -3.30 1.88
C TYR A 85 10.01 -4.42 2.86
N THR A 86 8.95 -4.23 3.66
CA THR A 86 8.45 -5.27 4.55
C THR A 86 8.08 -6.49 3.72
N ARG A 87 8.67 -7.64 4.05
CA ARG A 87 8.34 -8.89 3.38
C ARG A 87 6.84 -9.21 3.53
N TRP A 88 6.22 -9.69 2.46
CA TRP A 88 4.83 -10.14 2.46
C TRP A 88 4.57 -11.13 3.61
N LEU A 89 5.47 -12.11 3.78
CA LEU A 89 5.39 -13.08 4.87
C LEU A 89 5.40 -12.41 6.26
N THR A 90 6.29 -11.43 6.47
CA THR A 90 6.36 -10.65 7.71
C THR A 90 5.09 -9.85 7.95
N PHE A 91 4.49 -9.28 6.92
CA PHE A 91 3.18 -8.64 7.03
C PHE A 91 2.08 -9.63 7.43
N LEU A 92 2.07 -10.84 6.84
CA LEU A 92 1.08 -11.89 7.14
C LEU A 92 1.23 -12.52 8.54
N LEU A 93 2.46 -12.66 9.03
CA LEU A 93 2.74 -13.23 10.35
C LEU A 93 2.77 -12.19 11.47
N ASN A 94 3.11 -10.94 11.14
CA ASN A 94 3.41 -9.89 12.12
C ASN A 94 4.49 -10.35 13.12
N ASP A 95 5.59 -10.89 12.60
CA ASP A 95 6.60 -11.65 13.35
C ASP A 95 7.84 -10.84 13.74
N LEU A 96 7.80 -9.51 13.59
CA LEU A 96 8.85 -8.63 14.10
C LEU A 96 8.75 -8.47 15.62
N GLU A 97 9.80 -7.93 16.23
CA GLU A 97 9.83 -7.58 17.66
C GLU A 97 8.78 -6.51 18.03
N PHE A 98 8.19 -5.85 17.03
CA PHE A 98 7.15 -4.85 17.15
C PHE A 98 5.98 -5.15 16.20
N ASP A 99 4.82 -4.57 16.49
CA ASP A 99 3.65 -4.66 15.61
C ASP A 99 3.87 -3.81 14.35
N ILE A 100 4.10 -4.46 13.22
CA ILE A 100 4.24 -3.82 11.91
C ILE A 100 2.89 -3.64 11.22
N ARG A 101 1.96 -4.57 11.45
CA ARG A 101 0.71 -4.60 10.71
C ARG A 101 -0.19 -3.42 11.06
N THR A 102 -0.33 -3.10 12.34
CA THR A 102 -1.26 -2.03 12.75
C THR A 102 -0.82 -0.65 12.23
N PRO A 103 0.44 -0.20 12.42
CA PRO A 103 0.88 1.09 11.91
C PRO A 103 0.84 1.16 10.38
N LEU A 104 1.24 0.09 9.69
CA LEU A 104 1.16 0.03 8.22
C LEU A 104 -0.28 0.19 7.72
N ARG A 105 -1.23 -0.56 8.31
CA ARG A 105 -2.65 -0.46 7.94
C ARG A 105 -3.26 0.90 8.29
N ASN A 106 -2.86 1.51 9.40
CA ASN A 106 -3.31 2.86 9.76
C ASN A 106 -2.81 3.89 8.74
N MET A 107 -1.55 3.79 8.32
CA MET A 107 -1.01 4.61 7.23
C MET A 107 -1.82 4.39 5.93
N ILE A 108 -2.05 3.14 5.51
CA ILE A 108 -2.87 2.89 4.30
C ILE A 108 -4.27 3.49 4.44
N ARG A 109 -4.92 3.36 5.60
CA ARG A 109 -6.24 3.95 5.82
C ARG A 109 -6.21 5.48 5.71
N GLU A 110 -5.22 6.12 6.30
CA GLU A 110 -5.02 7.58 6.19
C GLU A 110 -4.81 8.01 4.73
N LEU A 111 -3.96 7.28 3.99
CA LEU A 111 -3.75 7.51 2.55
C LEU A 111 -5.06 7.30 1.76
N ALA A 112 -5.82 6.25 2.06
CA ALA A 112 -7.09 5.98 1.41
C ALA A 112 -8.08 7.14 1.60
N TRP A 113 -8.14 7.72 2.80
CA TRP A 113 -8.96 8.91 3.07
C TRP A 113 -8.50 10.12 2.26
N CYS A 114 -7.19 10.38 2.19
CA CYS A 114 -6.66 11.48 1.37
C CYS A 114 -6.94 11.30 -0.13
N LEU A 115 -6.92 10.07 -0.61
CA LEU A 115 -7.11 9.73 -2.02
C LEU A 115 -8.57 9.49 -2.40
N GLY A 116 -9.49 9.47 -1.43
CA GLY A 116 -10.90 9.14 -1.65
C GLY A 116 -11.16 7.67 -1.97
N SER A 117 -10.25 6.75 -1.62
CA SER A 117 -10.41 5.32 -1.85
C SER A 117 -11.28 4.67 -0.77
N ARG A 118 -12.28 3.89 -1.20
CA ARG A 118 -13.21 3.17 -0.30
C ARG A 118 -12.63 1.90 0.30
N PHE A 119 -11.55 1.39 -0.29
CA PHE A 119 -10.87 0.19 0.17
C PHE A 119 -9.40 0.21 -0.26
N ALA A 120 -8.62 -0.68 0.32
CA ALA A 120 -7.28 -1.02 -0.12
C ALA A 120 -7.21 -2.51 -0.50
N ILE A 121 -6.43 -2.83 -1.53
CA ILE A 121 -6.07 -4.21 -1.86
C ILE A 121 -4.65 -4.47 -1.35
N TYR A 122 -4.45 -5.51 -0.54
CA TYR A 122 -3.13 -6.00 -0.12
C TYR A 122 -2.79 -7.25 -0.91
N ALA A 123 -1.66 -7.24 -1.61
CA ALA A 123 -1.17 -8.36 -2.40
C ALA A 123 0.38 -8.38 -2.38
N PRO A 124 1.01 -9.54 -2.59
CA PRO A 124 2.45 -9.60 -2.80
C PRO A 124 2.85 -8.87 -4.08
N ASP A 125 4.04 -8.28 -4.09
CA ASP A 125 4.60 -7.57 -5.26
C ASP A 125 4.92 -8.50 -6.45
N SER A 126 5.12 -9.79 -6.19
CA SER A 126 5.61 -10.74 -7.19
C SER A 126 5.33 -12.19 -6.80
N GLY A 127 5.53 -13.10 -7.74
CA GLY A 127 5.62 -14.54 -7.48
C GLY A 127 4.32 -15.24 -7.05
N ALA A 128 3.19 -14.52 -7.01
CA ALA A 128 1.85 -15.06 -6.78
C ALA A 128 0.92 -14.63 -7.92
N ARG A 129 -0.20 -15.31 -8.11
CA ARG A 129 -1.15 -14.93 -9.17
C ARG A 129 -1.73 -13.53 -8.93
N GLU A 130 -1.89 -13.18 -7.66
CA GLU A 130 -2.43 -11.90 -7.21
C GLU A 130 -1.53 -10.71 -7.60
N SER A 131 -0.22 -10.91 -7.78
CA SER A 131 0.68 -9.83 -8.21
C SER A 131 0.42 -9.39 -9.65
N GLY A 132 -0.40 -10.13 -10.42
CA GLY A 132 -0.79 -9.76 -11.78
C GLY A 132 -1.56 -8.43 -11.86
N ILE A 133 -2.19 -7.98 -10.78
CA ILE A 133 -2.85 -6.66 -10.78
C ILE A 133 -1.87 -5.49 -10.90
N MET A 134 -0.58 -5.71 -10.69
CA MET A 134 0.44 -4.69 -10.92
C MET A 134 0.51 -4.27 -12.40
N ASP A 135 0.14 -5.15 -13.33
CA ASP A 135 0.17 -4.86 -14.77
C ASP A 135 -0.83 -3.77 -15.15
N PHE A 136 -1.93 -3.64 -14.40
CA PHE A 136 -2.93 -2.59 -14.55
C PHE A 136 -2.43 -1.18 -14.20
N MET A 137 -1.25 -1.05 -13.59
CA MET A 137 -0.65 0.25 -13.26
C MET A 137 -0.07 0.97 -14.48
N TRP A 138 0.20 0.26 -15.57
CA TRP A 138 0.95 0.79 -16.70
C TRP A 138 0.03 1.33 -17.79
N GLU A 139 0.51 2.34 -18.53
CA GLU A 139 -0.21 3.02 -19.63
C GLU A 139 -0.99 2.10 -20.59
N ASP A 140 -0.49 0.90 -20.88
CA ASP A 140 -1.13 -0.04 -21.82
C ASP A 140 -2.45 -0.61 -21.30
N GLU A 141 -2.63 -0.68 -19.97
CA GLU A 141 -3.86 -1.16 -19.33
C GLU A 141 -4.53 -0.04 -18.52
N ASN A 142 -3.80 0.57 -17.57
CA ASN A 142 -4.22 1.73 -16.78
C ASN A 142 -5.65 1.60 -16.22
N GLU A 143 -5.95 0.44 -15.64
CA GLU A 143 -7.28 0.10 -15.15
C GLU A 143 -7.52 0.64 -13.74
N ASP A 144 -8.80 0.82 -13.37
CA ASP A 144 -9.16 1.31 -12.04
C ASP A 144 -9.13 0.22 -10.96
N ILE A 145 -9.21 0.65 -9.69
CA ILE A 145 -9.15 -0.26 -8.53
C ILE A 145 -10.31 -1.27 -8.49
N GLU A 146 -11.45 -0.94 -9.10
CA GLU A 146 -12.61 -1.83 -9.19
C GLU A 146 -12.37 -2.95 -10.22
N CYS A 147 -11.73 -2.62 -11.34
CA CYS A 147 -11.24 -3.57 -12.33
C CYS A 147 -10.20 -4.52 -11.71
N MET A 148 -9.21 -3.99 -10.98
CA MET A 148 -8.23 -4.81 -10.23
C MET A 148 -8.94 -5.80 -9.28
N ARG A 149 -9.92 -5.32 -8.51
CA ARG A 149 -10.71 -6.15 -7.59
C ARG A 149 -11.47 -7.26 -8.33
N ASN A 150 -12.11 -6.92 -9.44
CA ASN A 150 -12.89 -7.86 -10.24
C ASN A 150 -11.99 -8.90 -10.90
N TRP A 151 -10.82 -8.48 -11.39
CA TRP A 151 -9.83 -9.40 -11.94
C TRP A 151 -9.35 -10.40 -10.90
N LEU A 152 -9.02 -9.94 -9.69
CA LEU A 152 -8.64 -10.82 -8.58
C LEU A 152 -9.76 -11.82 -8.23
N LEU A 153 -11.01 -11.35 -8.15
CA LEU A 153 -12.13 -12.23 -7.85
C LEU A 153 -12.29 -13.34 -8.91
N GLN A 154 -12.13 -12.98 -10.18
CA GLN A 154 -12.26 -13.91 -11.31
C GLN A 154 -11.07 -14.87 -11.44
N ASN A 155 -9.86 -14.42 -11.12
CA ASN A 155 -8.63 -15.16 -11.36
C ASN A 155 -8.08 -15.86 -10.11
N CYS A 156 -8.18 -15.23 -8.96
CA CYS A 156 -7.63 -15.73 -7.69
C CYS A 156 -8.71 -16.29 -6.75
N GLY A 157 -9.99 -15.99 -7.00
CA GLY A 157 -11.10 -16.34 -6.11
C GLY A 157 -11.38 -15.23 -5.09
N PRO A 158 -12.24 -15.46 -4.09
CA PRO A 158 -12.62 -14.42 -3.13
C PRO A 158 -11.43 -13.98 -2.25
N PRO A 159 -11.42 -12.73 -1.75
CA PRO A 159 -10.40 -12.25 -0.82
C PRO A 159 -10.39 -13.10 0.46
N ALA A 160 -9.23 -13.18 1.10
CA ALA A 160 -9.14 -13.81 2.40
C ALA A 160 -10.01 -13.07 3.43
N GLY A 161 -10.70 -13.81 4.31
CA GLY A 161 -11.52 -13.22 5.38
C GLY A 161 -10.71 -12.50 6.47
N SER A 162 -9.41 -12.74 6.54
CA SER A 162 -8.44 -12.01 7.36
C SER A 162 -7.05 -12.10 6.74
N ILE A 163 -6.16 -11.16 7.09
CA ILE A 163 -4.77 -11.18 6.64
C ILE A 163 -4.07 -12.48 7.05
N GLN A 164 -4.31 -12.96 8.27
CA GLN A 164 -3.73 -14.21 8.78
C GLN A 164 -4.18 -15.44 7.98
N ALA A 165 -5.38 -15.42 7.40
CA ALA A 165 -5.92 -16.57 6.66
C ALA A 165 -5.19 -16.82 5.33
N ILE A 166 -4.37 -15.87 4.86
CA ILE A 166 -3.50 -16.02 3.69
C ILE A 166 -2.33 -16.96 4.00
N TYR A 167 -1.78 -16.89 5.21
CA TYR A 167 -0.69 -17.77 5.64
C TYR A 167 -1.24 -19.17 5.97
N LYS A 168 -0.67 -20.19 5.33
CA LYS A 168 -0.92 -21.60 5.66
C LYS A 168 0.39 -22.35 5.71
N GLU A 169 0.57 -23.09 6.80
CA GLU A 169 1.72 -23.95 7.01
C GLU A 169 1.31 -25.41 6.83
N PHE A 170 2.02 -26.12 5.98
CA PHE A 170 1.88 -27.54 5.74
C PHE A 170 3.17 -28.26 6.17
N GLU A 171 3.15 -29.59 6.23
CA GLU A 171 4.29 -30.38 6.71
C GLU A 171 5.57 -30.16 5.88
N ASP A 172 5.44 -29.86 4.59
CA ASP A 172 6.54 -29.77 3.63
C ASP A 172 6.70 -28.40 2.95
N HIS A 173 5.74 -27.48 3.13
CA HIS A 173 5.79 -26.15 2.52
C HIS A 173 4.93 -25.11 3.24
N ILE A 174 5.19 -23.84 2.91
CA ILE A 174 4.39 -22.70 3.34
C ILE A 174 3.69 -22.11 2.11
N GLN A 175 2.39 -21.83 2.25
CA GLN A 175 1.61 -21.08 1.26
C GLN A 175 1.35 -19.67 1.80
N THR A 176 1.65 -18.66 0.97
CA THR A 176 1.33 -17.25 1.26
C THR A 176 0.65 -16.55 0.09
N ASP A 177 0.11 -17.35 -0.83
CA ASP A 177 -0.62 -16.86 -1.99
C ASP A 177 -2.03 -16.46 -1.56
N GLY A 178 -2.50 -15.35 -2.10
CA GLY A 178 -3.77 -14.74 -1.72
C GLY A 178 -3.62 -13.25 -1.47
N TYR A 179 -4.77 -12.60 -1.34
CA TYR A 179 -4.89 -11.17 -1.17
C TYR A 179 -5.96 -10.85 -0.12
N TYR A 180 -5.90 -9.64 0.42
CA TYR A 180 -6.87 -9.13 1.37
C TYR A 180 -7.44 -7.80 0.87
N ILE A 181 -8.72 -7.55 1.10
CA ILE A 181 -9.36 -6.26 0.84
C ILE A 181 -9.74 -5.63 2.17
N ASP A 182 -9.13 -4.49 2.46
CA ASP A 182 -9.43 -3.69 3.65
C ASP A 182 -10.47 -2.63 3.27
N VAL A 183 -11.73 -2.85 3.63
CA VAL A 183 -12.83 -1.92 3.34
C VAL A 183 -12.87 -0.86 4.44
N PHE A 184 -12.96 0.41 4.03
CA PHE A 184 -13.08 1.54 4.92
C PHE A 184 -14.53 2.02 4.84
N ASP A 185 -15.38 1.54 5.74
CA ASP A 185 -16.76 2.01 5.79
C ASP A 185 -16.79 3.50 6.18
N ASP A 186 -17.64 4.28 5.51
CA ASP A 186 -17.86 5.73 5.72
C ASP A 186 -18.43 6.07 7.12
N ASP A 187 -18.69 5.07 7.96
CA ASP A 187 -19.38 5.21 9.25
C ASP A 187 -18.48 5.69 10.42
N ILE A 188 -17.24 6.12 10.17
CA ILE A 188 -16.42 6.83 11.18
C ILE A 188 -16.51 8.34 10.96
N HIS A 189 -17.71 8.87 10.78
CA HIS A 189 -17.99 10.31 10.88
C HIS A 189 -18.21 10.80 12.32
N SER A 190 -17.97 9.96 13.34
CA SER A 190 -18.19 10.33 14.75
C SER A 190 -16.97 10.28 15.67
N ALA A 191 -15.76 9.97 15.19
CA ALA A 191 -14.59 9.79 16.08
C ALA A 191 -13.47 10.84 15.93
N ILE A 192 -13.55 11.76 14.95
CA ILE A 192 -12.49 12.76 14.70
C ILE A 192 -13.06 14.19 14.76
N GLY A 193 -14.15 14.36 15.51
CA GLY A 193 -14.79 15.65 15.80
C GLY A 193 -14.65 16.13 17.24
N GLU A 194 -13.96 15.39 18.11
CA GLU A 194 -13.68 15.78 19.49
C GLU A 194 -12.28 15.33 19.93
N LEU A 195 -11.24 16.01 19.43
CA LEU A 195 -9.95 16.19 20.11
C LEU A 195 -9.33 17.53 19.73
#